data_AF-U6C3E4-F1
#
_entry.id   AF-U6C3E4-F1
#
_cell.length_a   1.000
_cell.length_b   1.000
_cell.length_c   1.000
_cell.angle_alpha   90.00
_cell.angle_beta   90.00
_cell.angle_gamma   90.00
#
_symmetry.space_group_name_H-M   'P 1'
#
loop_
_entity.id
_entity.type
_entity.pdbx_description
1 polymer ?
#
loop_
_entity_poly.entity_id
_entity_poly.type
_entity_poly.pdbx_seq_one_letter_code
_entity_poly.pdbx_strand_id
1 'polypeptide(L)'
;SSPKPCENPVGDHYLLKSIKNKIDYCRLHGIEIFYNMALLDTEMSGFWAKLPLLRKLLLSHPEVEFIWWMDSDAMFTDMAFELPWERYKDVNLVMHGWNDMVYNEKNWIGLNTGSFLLRNTQWALDLLDTLAPMGPKGKIRDEAGAVLTRELKGRPVFEADDQSAMIYILATQKEKWGDKVYLESAYYLHGYWGILVDKYEEMIENYHPGLGDHRWPLVTHFVGCKPCAKFGDYSVERCLKQMDRAFNFGDNQILQMYGFTHKSLGSRRVKRTRNETSNPLEVNDELGLLHPPFKAVKVPSST
;
A
#
# COMPACT_ATOMS: atom_id res chain seq x y z
N SER A 1 11.15 -6.60 1.53
CA SER A 1 10.80 -8.03 1.53
C SER A 1 11.82 -8.82 2.35
N SER A 2 11.67 -10.15 2.49
CA SER A 2 12.70 -11.00 3.11
C SER A 2 14.03 -10.89 2.35
N PRO A 3 15.21 -10.95 3.02
CA PRO A 3 16.51 -10.99 2.36
C PRO A 3 16.76 -12.28 1.57
N LYS A 4 16.05 -13.36 1.92
CA LYS A 4 16.21 -14.67 1.28
C LYS A 4 15.32 -14.75 0.04
N PRO A 5 15.73 -15.52 -0.99
CA PRO A 5 14.85 -15.88 -2.09
C PRO A 5 13.52 -16.45 -1.58
N CYS A 6 12.46 -16.23 -2.35
CA CYS A 6 11.14 -16.76 -2.02
C CYS A 6 11.14 -18.30 -2.00
N GLU A 7 10.37 -18.87 -1.08
CA GLU A 7 10.19 -20.33 -1.05
C GLU A 7 9.46 -20.84 -2.29
N ASN A 8 8.53 -20.03 -2.81
CA ASN A 8 7.99 -20.19 -4.14
C ASN A 8 8.82 -19.33 -5.11
N PRO A 9 9.64 -19.92 -6.02
CA PRO A 9 10.58 -19.16 -6.83
C PRO A 9 9.95 -18.09 -7.72
N VAL A 10 8.70 -18.29 -8.17
CA VAL A 10 7.99 -17.28 -8.96
C VAL A 10 7.65 -16.03 -8.12
N GLY A 11 7.61 -16.14 -6.80
CA GLY A 11 7.32 -15.04 -5.88
C GLY A 11 8.28 -13.85 -6.05
N ASP A 12 9.57 -14.11 -6.28
CA ASP A 12 10.57 -13.06 -6.53
C ASP A 12 10.25 -12.25 -7.80
N HIS A 13 9.66 -12.88 -8.82
CA HIS A 13 9.19 -12.17 -10.01
C HIS A 13 8.05 -11.20 -9.69
N TYR A 14 7.12 -11.59 -8.82
CA TYR A 14 6.02 -10.70 -8.39
C TYR A 14 6.49 -9.59 -7.46
N LEU A 15 7.50 -9.85 -6.61
CA LEU A 15 8.18 -8.79 -5.85
C LEU A 15 8.83 -7.77 -6.78
N LEU A 16 9.50 -8.22 -7.85
CA LEU A 16 10.10 -7.36 -8.86
C LEU A 16 9.06 -6.51 -9.61
N LYS A 17 7.94 -7.13 -10.02
CA LYS A 17 6.83 -6.41 -10.66
C LYS A 17 6.22 -5.36 -9.73
N SER A 18 6.02 -5.72 -8.46
CA SER A 18 5.49 -4.81 -7.44
C SER A 18 6.40 -3.62 -7.21
N ILE A 19 7.72 -3.81 -7.11
CA ILE A 19 8.64 -2.67 -6.93
C ILE A 19 8.73 -1.80 -8.20
N LYS A 20 8.70 -2.37 -9.41
CA LYS A 20 8.58 -1.55 -10.64
C LYS A 20 7.33 -0.66 -10.58
N ASN A 21 6.19 -1.22 -10.23
CA ASN A 21 4.92 -0.50 -10.11
C ASN A 21 5.03 0.68 -9.13
N LYS A 22 5.63 0.47 -7.95
CA LYS A 22 5.89 1.54 -6.98
C LYS A 22 6.87 2.58 -7.50
N ILE A 23 7.96 2.16 -8.17
CA ILE A 23 8.93 3.07 -8.80
C ILE A 23 8.23 3.98 -9.81
N ASP A 24 7.31 3.44 -10.62
CA ASP A 24 6.58 4.23 -11.61
C ASP A 24 5.67 5.28 -10.94
N TYR A 25 4.85 4.89 -9.98
CA TYR A 25 3.99 5.82 -9.23
C TYR A 25 4.83 6.89 -8.52
N CYS A 26 5.79 6.49 -7.69
CA CYS A 26 6.59 7.44 -6.92
C CYS A 26 7.39 8.40 -7.82
N ARG A 27 7.86 7.96 -9.00
CA ARG A 27 8.51 8.84 -9.98
C ARG A 27 7.57 9.89 -10.56
N LEU A 28 6.29 9.57 -10.74
CA LEU A 28 5.28 10.51 -11.23
C LEU A 28 4.90 11.54 -10.15
N HIS A 29 4.82 11.09 -8.90
CA HIS A 29 4.32 11.88 -7.77
C HIS A 29 5.42 12.56 -6.94
N GLY A 30 6.70 12.41 -7.31
CA GLY A 30 7.81 13.04 -6.58
C GLY A 30 8.06 12.47 -5.19
N ILE A 31 7.82 11.16 -5.00
CA ILE A 31 7.97 10.45 -3.73
C ILE A 31 9.27 9.63 -3.76
N GLU A 32 10.03 9.66 -2.67
CA GLU A 32 11.23 8.81 -2.53
C GLU A 32 10.87 7.39 -2.05
N ILE A 33 11.67 6.39 -2.46
CA ILE A 33 11.44 4.99 -2.07
C ILE A 33 12.62 4.49 -1.23
N PHE A 34 12.30 3.89 -0.09
CA PHE A 34 13.21 3.04 0.67
C PHE A 34 12.75 1.58 0.60
N TYR A 35 13.56 0.69 0.02
CA TYR A 35 13.23 -0.74 -0.07
C TYR A 35 14.07 -1.56 0.92
N ASN A 36 13.46 -1.98 2.03
CA ASN A 36 14.15 -2.77 3.03
C ASN A 36 14.23 -4.26 2.67
N MET A 37 15.43 -4.82 2.80
CA MET A 37 15.70 -6.27 2.77
C MET A 37 16.39 -6.78 4.04
N ALA A 38 16.65 -5.92 5.03
CA ALA A 38 17.30 -6.31 6.28
C ALA A 38 16.30 -6.65 7.38
N LEU A 39 16.61 -7.68 8.18
CA LEU A 39 15.94 -7.94 9.45
C LEU A 39 16.72 -7.20 10.54
N LEU A 40 16.18 -6.05 10.99
CA LEU A 40 16.86 -5.17 11.95
C LEU A 40 16.81 -5.69 13.39
N ASP A 41 15.77 -6.48 13.70
CA ASP A 41 15.54 -7.05 15.02
C ASP A 41 15.00 -8.47 14.84
N THR A 42 15.67 -9.45 15.46
CA THR A 42 15.31 -10.87 15.31
C THR A 42 14.04 -11.27 16.05
N GLU A 43 13.60 -10.49 17.04
CA GLU A 43 12.36 -10.71 17.78
C GLU A 43 11.15 -10.20 17.00
N MET A 44 11.33 -9.13 16.21
CA MET A 44 10.31 -8.51 15.37
C MET A 44 10.33 -9.08 13.95
N SER A 45 10.11 -10.38 13.81
CA SER A 45 10.09 -11.08 12.51
C SER A 45 8.74 -10.96 11.76
N GLY A 46 8.75 -11.26 10.47
CA GLY A 46 7.52 -11.30 9.65
C GLY A 46 6.94 -9.90 9.43
N PHE A 47 5.62 -9.77 9.59
CA PHE A 47 4.94 -8.48 9.41
C PHE A 47 5.32 -7.44 10.47
N TRP A 48 5.80 -7.88 11.64
CA TRP A 48 6.29 -7.00 12.72
C TRP A 48 7.61 -6.28 12.41
N ALA A 49 8.37 -6.74 11.41
CA ALA A 49 9.66 -6.15 11.03
C ALA A 49 9.56 -4.70 10.55
N LYS A 50 8.34 -4.25 10.21
CA LYS A 50 8.06 -2.86 9.83
C LYS A 50 8.25 -1.89 11.00
N LEU A 51 7.98 -2.28 12.24
CA LEU A 51 8.04 -1.38 13.40
C LEU A 51 9.47 -0.84 13.66
N PRO A 52 10.50 -1.70 13.82
CA PRO A 52 11.88 -1.22 13.99
C PRO A 52 12.38 -0.40 12.81
N LEU A 53 11.98 -0.75 11.58
CA LEU A 53 12.35 0.00 10.39
C LEU A 53 11.72 1.40 10.40
N LEU A 54 10.43 1.50 10.67
CA LEU A 54 9.72 2.79 10.74
C LEU A 54 10.36 3.69 11.78
N ARG A 55 10.60 3.18 13.00
CA ARG A 55 11.29 3.96 14.04
C ARG A 55 12.64 4.46 13.56
N LYS A 56 13.44 3.60 12.92
CA LYS A 56 14.76 3.96 12.41
C LYS A 56 14.69 5.05 11.34
N LEU A 57 13.76 4.93 10.38
CA LEU A 57 13.59 5.91 9.31
C LEU A 57 13.11 7.26 9.86
N LEU A 58 12.12 7.28 10.75
CA LEU A 58 11.62 8.51 11.38
C LEU A 58 12.76 9.30 12.07
N LEU A 59 13.61 8.59 12.81
CA LEU A 59 14.74 9.20 13.52
C LEU A 59 15.91 9.59 12.61
N SER A 60 16.10 8.91 11.48
CA SER A 60 17.23 9.15 10.57
C SER A 60 16.92 10.20 9.51
N HIS A 61 15.64 10.49 9.27
CA HIS A 61 15.15 11.41 8.25
C HIS A 61 14.20 12.46 8.86
N PRO A 62 14.72 13.40 9.69
CA PRO A 62 13.91 14.45 10.28
C PRO A 62 13.28 15.42 9.26
N GLU A 63 13.77 15.45 8.03
CA GLU A 63 13.21 16.21 6.90
C GLU A 63 11.93 15.60 6.32
N VAL A 64 11.66 14.32 6.60
CA VAL A 64 10.49 13.60 6.07
C VAL A 64 9.30 13.85 6.97
N GLU A 65 8.25 14.48 6.44
CA GLU A 65 7.00 14.75 7.18
C GLU A 65 6.15 13.48 7.33
N PHE A 66 6.02 12.68 6.28
CA PHE A 66 5.23 11.45 6.27
C PHE A 66 6.05 10.28 5.72
N ILE A 67 6.03 9.17 6.44
CA ILE A 67 6.41 7.87 5.89
C ILE A 67 5.15 7.16 5.41
N TRP A 68 5.12 6.78 4.13
CA TRP A 68 4.11 5.89 3.58
C TRP A 68 4.63 4.45 3.59
N TRP A 69 4.15 3.64 4.54
CA TRP A 69 4.39 2.19 4.49
C TRP A 69 3.46 1.56 3.47
N MET A 70 4.00 0.74 2.56
CA MET A 70 3.21 -0.02 1.60
C MET A 70 3.77 -1.43 1.42
N ASP A 71 2.92 -2.44 1.65
CA ASP A 71 3.28 -3.85 1.56
C ASP A 71 3.72 -4.25 0.15
N SER A 72 4.51 -5.33 0.07
CA SER A 72 5.04 -5.81 -1.21
C SER A 72 3.98 -6.40 -2.12
N ASP A 73 2.84 -6.83 -1.59
CA ASP A 73 1.68 -7.36 -2.31
C ASP A 73 0.55 -6.32 -2.48
N ALA A 74 0.79 -5.08 -2.07
CA ALA A 74 -0.01 -3.92 -2.44
C ALA A 74 0.54 -3.27 -3.72
N MET A 75 -0.32 -2.93 -4.69
CA MET A 75 0.10 -2.34 -5.96
C MET A 75 -0.75 -1.12 -6.28
N PHE A 76 -0.11 -0.10 -6.84
CA PHE A 76 -0.79 1.06 -7.39
C PHE A 76 -1.54 0.68 -8.67
N THR A 77 -2.81 1.01 -8.71
CA THR A 77 -3.71 0.77 -9.84
C THR A 77 -4.35 2.05 -10.36
N ASP A 78 -4.21 3.17 -9.64
CA ASP A 78 -4.42 4.53 -10.14
C ASP A 78 -3.09 5.28 -10.14
N MET A 79 -2.55 5.57 -11.32
CA MET A 79 -1.26 6.29 -11.50
C MET A 79 -1.44 7.80 -11.60
N ALA A 80 -2.67 8.31 -11.57
CA ALA A 80 -2.98 9.73 -11.69
C ALA A 80 -3.54 10.33 -10.39
N PHE A 81 -4.10 9.50 -9.51
CA PHE A 81 -4.61 9.95 -8.22
C PHE A 81 -3.48 10.41 -7.30
N GLU A 82 -3.60 11.61 -6.76
CA GLU A 82 -2.70 12.14 -5.73
C GLU A 82 -3.39 12.13 -4.37
N LEU A 83 -2.65 11.77 -3.32
CA LEU A 83 -3.19 11.76 -1.96
C LEU A 83 -3.63 13.18 -1.55
N PRO A 84 -4.81 13.33 -0.90
CA PRO A 84 -5.31 14.65 -0.53
C PRO A 84 -4.62 15.19 0.73
N TRP A 85 -3.32 15.54 0.65
CA TRP A 85 -2.46 15.87 1.79
C TRP A 85 -3.05 16.89 2.78
N GLU A 86 -3.72 17.93 2.28
CA GLU A 86 -4.35 18.97 3.11
C GLU A 86 -5.45 18.39 4.04
N ARG A 87 -6.12 17.31 3.63
CA ARG A 87 -7.09 16.58 4.45
C ARG A 87 -6.44 16.02 5.73
N TYR A 88 -5.15 15.72 5.69
CA TYR A 88 -4.43 15.03 6.76
C TYR A 88 -3.57 15.95 7.62
N LYS A 89 -3.64 17.28 7.43
CA LYS A 89 -2.77 18.24 8.11
C LYS A 89 -2.79 18.16 9.64
N ASP A 90 -3.92 17.78 10.24
CA ASP A 90 -4.11 17.78 11.71
C ASP A 90 -3.97 16.38 12.36
N VAL A 91 -3.70 15.35 11.56
CA VAL A 91 -3.56 13.95 12.01
C VAL A 91 -2.15 13.41 11.80
N ASN A 92 -1.80 12.35 12.54
CA ASN A 92 -0.48 11.74 12.52
C ASN A 92 -0.46 10.33 11.93
N LEU A 93 -1.61 9.66 11.85
CA LEU A 93 -1.74 8.34 11.25
C LEU A 93 -2.95 8.30 10.33
N VAL A 94 -2.76 7.84 9.09
CA VAL A 94 -3.84 7.65 8.12
C VAL A 94 -3.82 6.21 7.65
N MET A 95 -4.93 5.50 7.83
CA MET A 95 -5.10 4.12 7.40
C MET A 95 -6.43 3.98 6.70
N HIS A 96 -6.52 3.08 5.73
CA HIS A 96 -7.84 2.71 5.20
C HIS A 96 -8.64 1.98 6.28
N GLY A 97 -9.88 2.37 6.53
CA GLY A 97 -10.76 1.72 7.50
C GLY A 97 -12.03 2.51 7.81
N TRP A 98 -12.83 1.97 8.73
CA TRP A 98 -14.10 2.58 9.15
C TRP A 98 -14.16 2.71 10.68
N ASN A 99 -14.55 3.90 11.15
CA ASN A 99 -14.67 4.21 12.58
C ASN A 99 -15.55 3.18 13.33
N ASP A 100 -16.73 2.87 12.79
CA ASP A 100 -17.64 1.91 13.41
C ASP A 100 -17.02 0.52 13.50
N MET A 101 -16.35 0.05 12.45
CA MET A 101 -15.72 -1.27 12.46
C MET A 101 -14.58 -1.37 13.46
N VAL A 102 -13.81 -0.31 13.67
CA VAL A 102 -12.67 -0.28 14.60
C VAL A 102 -13.13 -0.06 16.04
N TYR A 103 -13.83 1.05 16.30
CA TYR A 103 -14.11 1.49 17.68
C TYR A 103 -15.36 0.85 18.28
N ASN A 104 -16.37 0.52 17.46
CA ASN A 104 -17.62 -0.05 17.95
C ASN A 104 -17.62 -1.57 17.83
N GLU A 105 -17.41 -2.10 16.62
CA GLU A 105 -17.45 -3.54 16.36
C GLU A 105 -16.19 -4.28 16.80
N LYS A 106 -15.05 -3.59 16.92
CA LYS A 106 -13.72 -4.18 17.15
C LYS A 106 -13.40 -5.29 16.14
N ASN A 107 -13.75 -5.07 14.88
CA ASN A 107 -13.56 -6.03 13.81
C ASN A 107 -12.10 -6.03 13.35
N TRP A 108 -11.46 -7.21 13.29
CA TRP A 108 -10.04 -7.35 12.97
C TRP A 108 -9.63 -6.92 11.54
N ILE A 109 -10.61 -6.69 10.67
CA ILE A 109 -10.44 -6.11 9.33
C ILE A 109 -11.07 -4.71 9.20
N GLY A 110 -11.37 -4.04 10.33
CA GLY A 110 -11.94 -2.70 10.34
C GLY A 110 -11.00 -1.61 9.83
N LEU A 111 -9.69 -1.90 9.79
CA LEU A 111 -8.64 -1.08 9.15
C LEU A 111 -7.59 -2.00 8.52
N ASN A 112 -6.68 -1.43 7.71
CA ASN A 112 -5.54 -2.14 7.16
C ASN A 112 -4.19 -1.45 7.46
N THR A 113 -3.18 -2.22 7.84
CA THR A 113 -1.80 -1.75 8.12
C THR A 113 -0.80 -2.10 7.02
N GLY A 114 -1.30 -2.45 5.83
CA GLY A 114 -0.48 -2.73 4.65
C GLY A 114 -0.30 -1.56 3.70
N SER A 115 -1.05 -0.47 3.89
CA SER A 115 -0.83 0.81 3.21
C SER A 115 -1.31 1.94 4.12
N PHE A 116 -0.38 2.71 4.68
CA PHE A 116 -0.70 3.77 5.63
C PHE A 116 0.34 4.89 5.67
N LEU A 117 -0.09 6.07 6.10
CA LEU A 117 0.77 7.24 6.31
C LEU A 117 1.03 7.42 7.80
N LEU A 118 2.29 7.60 8.19
CA LEU A 118 2.70 7.89 9.56
C LEU A 118 3.55 9.17 9.58
N ARG A 119 3.08 10.19 10.30
CA ARG A 119 3.74 11.50 10.40
C ARG A 119 4.95 11.43 11.32
N ASN A 120 6.04 12.08 10.94
CA ASN A 120 7.25 12.13 11.75
C ASN A 120 7.12 13.07 12.95
N THR A 121 6.67 12.49 14.07
CA THR A 121 6.36 13.19 15.30
C THR A 121 6.69 12.33 16.52
N GLN A 122 6.83 12.95 17.69
CA GLN A 122 6.94 12.22 18.96
C GLN A 122 5.76 11.27 19.16
N TRP A 123 4.56 11.69 18.77
CA TRP A 123 3.34 10.87 18.84
C TRP A 123 3.50 9.54 18.08
N ALA A 124 4.15 9.54 16.91
CA ALA A 124 4.39 8.34 16.14
C ALA A 124 5.38 7.38 16.83
N LEU A 125 6.42 7.92 17.47
CA LEU A 125 7.36 7.12 18.26
C LEU A 125 6.66 6.45 19.45
N ASP A 126 5.80 7.19 20.15
CA ASP A 126 5.04 6.69 21.30
C ASP A 126 4.02 5.60 20.87
N LEU A 127 3.40 5.76 19.69
CA LEU A 127 2.52 4.74 19.13
C LEU A 127 3.29 3.46 18.78
N LEU A 128 4.46 3.58 18.15
CA LEU A 128 5.32 2.43 17.84
C LEU A 128 5.73 1.68 19.11
N ASP A 129 6.08 2.41 20.17
CA ASP A 129 6.43 1.83 21.48
C ASP A 129 5.21 1.15 22.15
N THR A 130 3.99 1.59 21.85
CA THR A 130 2.75 0.99 22.34
C THR A 130 2.36 -0.29 21.58
N LEU A 131 2.68 -0.37 20.29
CA LEU A 131 2.40 -1.56 19.45
C LEU A 131 3.43 -2.67 19.67
N ALA A 132 4.71 -2.31 19.83
CA ALA A 132 5.83 -3.23 19.90
C ALA A 132 5.67 -4.39 20.91
N PRO A 133 5.04 -4.24 22.10
CA PRO A 133 4.96 -5.31 23.09
C PRO A 133 4.25 -6.60 22.62
N MET A 134 3.39 -6.54 21.60
CA MET A 134 2.71 -7.73 21.05
C MET A 134 3.52 -8.42 19.94
N GLY A 135 4.65 -7.84 19.53
CA GLY A 135 5.44 -8.28 18.39
C GLY A 135 6.50 -9.37 18.63
N PRO A 136 7.17 -9.48 19.79
CA PRO A 136 8.24 -10.47 19.99
C PRO A 136 7.79 -11.91 19.76
N LYS A 137 8.42 -12.60 18.79
CA LYS A 137 8.06 -13.97 18.38
C LYS A 137 8.08 -14.98 19.53
N GLY A 138 7.37 -16.10 19.35
CA GLY A 138 7.24 -17.14 20.37
C GLY A 138 6.16 -16.79 21.40
N LYS A 139 6.41 -17.14 22.66
CA LYS A 139 5.39 -17.10 23.73
C LYS A 139 4.64 -15.77 23.81
N ILE A 140 5.33 -14.64 23.71
CA ILE A 140 4.73 -13.30 23.80
C ILE A 140 3.70 -13.08 22.67
N ARG A 141 4.11 -13.30 21.42
CA ARG A 141 3.23 -13.16 20.25
C ARG A 141 2.08 -14.17 20.24
N ASP A 142 2.32 -15.40 20.71
CA ASP A 142 1.29 -16.44 20.81
C ASP A 142 0.22 -16.07 21.86
N GLU A 143 0.64 -15.64 23.05
CA GLU A 143 -0.26 -15.19 24.13
C GLU A 143 -1.03 -13.92 23.73
N ALA A 144 -0.36 -12.97 23.09
CA ALA A 144 -1.01 -11.78 22.53
C ALA A 144 -2.03 -12.17 21.44
N GLY A 145 -1.71 -13.15 20.57
CA GLY A 145 -2.63 -13.66 19.56
C GLY A 145 -3.90 -14.26 20.16
N ALA A 146 -3.78 -14.98 21.27
CA ALA A 146 -4.93 -15.50 22.01
C ALA A 146 -5.81 -14.37 22.59
N VAL A 147 -5.20 -13.30 23.12
CA VAL A 147 -5.93 -12.10 23.56
C VAL A 147 -6.65 -11.45 22.38
N LEU A 148 -5.95 -11.16 21.28
CA LEU A 148 -6.53 -10.52 20.11
C LEU A 148 -7.69 -11.32 19.51
N THR A 149 -7.59 -12.65 19.49
CA THR A 149 -8.67 -13.52 19.00
C THR A 149 -9.90 -13.48 19.90
N ARG A 150 -9.72 -13.34 21.21
CA ARG A 150 -10.82 -13.23 22.17
C ARG A 150 -11.51 -11.86 22.08
N GLU A 151 -10.74 -10.80 21.88
CA GLU A 151 -11.23 -9.41 21.99
C GLU A 151 -11.71 -8.84 20.65
N LEU A 152 -11.24 -9.35 19.51
CA LEU A 152 -11.56 -8.83 18.18
C LEU A 152 -12.56 -9.72 17.44
N LYS A 153 -13.61 -9.07 16.92
CA LYS A 153 -14.66 -9.72 16.14
C LYS A 153 -14.09 -10.28 14.83
N GLY A 154 -14.39 -11.55 14.57
CA GLY A 154 -14.10 -12.21 13.30
C GLY A 154 -12.64 -12.64 13.09
N ARG A 155 -11.75 -12.41 14.07
CA ARG A 155 -10.34 -12.81 13.97
C ARG A 155 -10.20 -14.34 14.09
N PRO A 156 -9.52 -15.04 13.17
CA PRO A 156 -9.19 -16.45 13.34
C PRO A 156 -8.09 -16.67 14.40
N VAL A 157 -7.89 -17.92 14.82
CA VAL A 157 -6.87 -18.29 15.81
C VAL A 157 -5.50 -18.40 15.15
N PHE A 158 -4.61 -17.45 15.43
CA PHE A 158 -3.19 -17.46 15.05
C PHE A 158 -2.41 -16.44 15.91
N GLU A 159 -1.07 -16.45 15.79
CA GLU A 159 -0.17 -15.51 16.49
C GLU A 159 -0.58 -14.04 16.28
N ALA A 160 -0.20 -13.15 17.19
CA ALA A 160 -0.48 -11.71 17.03
C ALA A 160 0.13 -11.14 15.73
N ASP A 161 -0.65 -10.30 15.06
CA ASP A 161 -0.28 -9.53 13.87
C ASP A 161 -0.41 -8.03 14.13
N ASP A 162 0.34 -7.22 13.40
CA ASP A 162 0.39 -5.77 13.58
C ASP A 162 -0.96 -5.08 13.32
N GLN A 163 -1.77 -5.61 12.39
CA GLN A 163 -3.11 -5.07 12.09
C GLN A 163 -4.07 -5.25 13.26
N SER A 164 -4.18 -6.48 13.77
CA SER A 164 -5.02 -6.79 14.92
C SER A 164 -4.56 -6.03 16.17
N ALA A 165 -3.25 -5.95 16.41
CA ALA A 165 -2.71 -5.16 17.51
C ALA A 165 -3.07 -3.67 17.40
N MET A 166 -2.98 -3.08 16.21
CA MET A 166 -3.41 -1.70 15.96
C MET A 166 -4.89 -1.50 16.31
N ILE A 167 -5.77 -2.38 15.84
CA ILE A 167 -7.20 -2.30 16.12
C ILE A 167 -7.46 -2.39 17.61
N TYR A 168 -6.82 -3.34 18.29
CA TYR A 168 -6.96 -3.50 19.73
C TYR A 168 -6.51 -2.26 20.50
N ILE A 169 -5.35 -1.68 20.18
CA ILE A 169 -4.86 -0.44 20.81
C ILE A 169 -5.81 0.73 20.54
N LEU A 170 -6.27 0.93 19.31
CA LEU A 170 -7.18 2.03 18.99
C LEU A 170 -8.54 1.86 19.66
N ALA A 171 -9.09 0.65 19.69
CA ALA A 171 -10.39 0.38 20.31
C ALA A 171 -10.34 0.50 21.85
N THR A 172 -9.23 0.12 22.48
CA THR A 172 -9.09 0.13 23.94
C THR A 172 -8.53 1.44 24.50
N GLN A 173 -7.85 2.25 23.68
CA GLN A 173 -7.20 3.49 24.08
C GLN A 173 -7.61 4.66 23.17
N LYS A 174 -8.89 4.70 22.76
CA LYS A 174 -9.42 5.72 21.84
C LYS A 174 -9.13 7.15 22.28
N GLU A 175 -9.32 7.45 23.57
CA GLU A 175 -9.06 8.80 24.12
C GLU A 175 -7.59 9.23 23.99
N LYS A 176 -6.66 8.27 23.99
CA LYS A 176 -5.22 8.55 23.87
C LYS A 176 -4.78 8.77 22.42
N TRP A 177 -5.33 8.00 21.49
CA TRP A 177 -4.82 7.93 20.10
C TRP A 177 -5.77 8.48 19.05
N GLY A 178 -7.08 8.32 19.24
CA GLY A 178 -8.11 8.48 18.22
C GLY A 178 -8.10 9.84 17.53
N ASP A 179 -7.87 10.92 18.26
CA ASP A 179 -7.90 12.30 17.73
C ASP A 179 -6.78 12.58 16.69
N LYS A 180 -5.76 11.72 16.64
CA LYS A 180 -4.65 11.81 15.67
C LYS A 180 -4.66 10.71 14.62
N VAL A 181 -5.72 9.89 14.57
CA VAL A 181 -5.92 8.83 13.59
C VAL A 181 -7.04 9.22 12.63
N TYR A 182 -6.77 9.13 11.33
CA TYR A 182 -7.78 9.26 10.29
C TYR A 182 -8.01 7.90 9.62
N LEU A 183 -9.22 7.36 9.77
CA LEU A 183 -9.67 6.15 9.08
C LEU A 183 -10.32 6.53 7.76
N GLU A 184 -9.54 6.40 6.67
CA GLU A 184 -9.93 6.78 5.31
C GLU A 184 -10.78 5.69 4.64
N SER A 185 -11.84 6.12 3.96
CA SER A 185 -12.73 5.23 3.20
C SER A 185 -13.32 5.89 1.95
N ALA A 186 -12.96 7.14 1.65
CA ALA A 186 -13.40 7.84 0.45
C ALA A 186 -12.68 7.35 -0.82
N TYR A 187 -11.50 6.76 -0.67
CA TYR A 187 -10.73 6.13 -1.74
C TYR A 187 -9.95 4.94 -1.18
N TYR A 188 -9.47 4.06 -2.06
CA TYR A 188 -8.77 2.85 -1.67
C TYR A 188 -7.29 3.10 -1.40
N LEU A 189 -6.97 3.76 -0.27
CA LEU A 189 -5.61 3.75 0.28
C LEU A 189 -5.11 2.31 0.50
N HIS A 190 -6.04 1.41 0.82
CA HIS A 190 -5.94 -0.03 0.67
C HIS A 190 -7.24 -0.54 0.04
N GLY A 191 -7.16 -1.31 -1.04
CA GLY A 191 -8.31 -1.94 -1.68
C GLY A 191 -8.20 -3.47 -1.68
N TYR A 192 -9.18 -4.15 -1.11
CA TYR A 192 -9.19 -5.63 -1.09
C TYR A 192 -9.33 -6.20 -2.50
N TRP A 193 -8.29 -6.90 -2.97
CA TRP A 193 -8.22 -7.38 -4.35
C TRP A 193 -9.43 -8.22 -4.78
N GLY A 194 -10.00 -9.02 -3.88
CA GLY A 194 -11.08 -9.96 -4.19
C GLY A 194 -12.39 -9.32 -4.65
N ILE A 195 -12.59 -8.02 -4.41
CA ILE A 195 -13.77 -7.26 -4.90
C ILE A 195 -13.44 -6.29 -6.05
N LEU A 196 -12.16 -6.14 -6.39
CA LEU A 196 -11.67 -5.15 -7.36
C LEU A 196 -11.25 -5.77 -8.69
N VAL A 197 -10.45 -6.85 -8.65
CA VAL A 197 -9.72 -7.33 -9.84
C VAL A 197 -10.61 -7.87 -10.96
N ASP A 198 -11.83 -8.30 -10.61
CA ASP A 198 -12.81 -8.80 -11.56
C ASP A 198 -13.63 -7.65 -12.20
N LYS A 199 -13.46 -6.40 -11.74
CA LYS A 199 -14.13 -5.20 -12.26
C LYS A 199 -13.24 -4.32 -13.15
N TYR A 200 -11.97 -4.68 -13.37
CA TYR A 200 -11.05 -3.83 -14.13
C TYR A 200 -11.51 -3.52 -15.56
N GLU A 201 -12.10 -4.48 -16.27
CA GLU A 201 -12.66 -4.24 -17.59
C GLU A 201 -13.83 -3.24 -17.55
N GLU A 202 -14.72 -3.36 -16.55
CA GLU A 202 -15.81 -2.40 -16.31
C GLU A 202 -15.25 -0.99 -16.02
N MET A 203 -14.16 -0.91 -15.25
CA MET A 203 -13.50 0.36 -14.93
C MET A 203 -12.90 1.03 -16.15
N ILE A 204 -12.25 0.26 -17.03
CA ILE A 204 -11.68 0.76 -18.29
C ILE A 204 -12.78 1.26 -19.23
N GLU A 205 -13.94 0.61 -19.26
CA GLU A 205 -15.05 0.99 -20.14
C GLU A 205 -15.79 2.24 -19.67
N ASN A 206 -16.00 2.39 -18.35
CA ASN A 206 -16.93 3.38 -17.80
C ASN A 206 -16.26 4.56 -17.10
N TYR A 207 -14.99 4.47 -16.74
CA TYR A 207 -14.30 5.45 -15.91
C TYR A 207 -12.90 5.78 -16.46
N HIS A 208 -12.14 6.56 -15.69
CA HIS A 208 -10.77 6.95 -15.99
C HIS A 208 -9.92 7.01 -14.70
N PRO A 209 -8.57 6.92 -14.80
CA PRO A 209 -7.67 7.16 -13.68
C PRO A 209 -7.83 8.56 -13.06
N GLY A 210 -7.45 8.69 -11.79
CA GLY A 210 -7.51 9.93 -11.00
C GLY A 210 -8.65 9.96 -9.98
N LEU A 211 -9.40 8.86 -9.83
CA LEU A 211 -10.56 8.78 -8.93
C LEU A 211 -10.22 8.11 -7.60
N GLY A 212 -9.27 7.17 -7.58
CA GLY A 212 -8.76 6.48 -6.40
C GLY A 212 -9.73 5.51 -5.70
N ASP A 213 -11.01 5.47 -6.07
CA ASP A 213 -12.09 4.77 -5.37
C ASP A 213 -12.64 3.55 -6.15
N HIS A 214 -13.89 3.15 -5.89
CA HIS A 214 -14.58 2.05 -6.58
C HIS A 214 -14.67 2.17 -8.10
N ARG A 215 -14.48 3.37 -8.65
CA ARG A 215 -14.47 3.62 -10.09
C ARG A 215 -13.09 3.39 -10.70
N TRP A 216 -12.03 3.64 -9.92
CA TRP A 216 -10.65 3.37 -10.29
C TRP A 216 -9.77 3.32 -9.02
N PRO A 217 -9.46 2.12 -8.47
CA PRO A 217 -8.86 2.03 -7.14
C PRO A 217 -7.42 2.54 -7.13
N LEU A 218 -7.04 3.32 -6.11
CA LEU A 218 -5.65 3.74 -5.92
C LEU A 218 -4.74 2.53 -5.67
N VAL A 219 -5.10 1.70 -4.69
CA VAL A 219 -4.34 0.50 -4.32
C VAL A 219 -5.19 -0.75 -4.48
N THR A 220 -4.66 -1.73 -5.20
CA THR A 220 -5.13 -3.13 -5.13
C THR A 220 -4.16 -3.93 -4.26
N HIS A 221 -4.63 -4.44 -3.13
CA HIS A 221 -3.83 -5.15 -2.13
C HIS A 221 -4.22 -6.65 -2.07
N PHE A 222 -3.26 -7.51 -2.40
CA PHE A 222 -3.40 -8.96 -2.51
C PHE A 222 -3.28 -9.71 -1.16
N VAL A 223 -3.94 -9.17 -0.13
CA VAL A 223 -4.00 -9.79 1.20
C VAL A 223 -4.37 -11.27 1.11
N GLY A 224 -3.63 -12.11 1.84
CA GLY A 224 -3.81 -13.56 1.88
C GLY A 224 -3.21 -14.34 0.70
N CYS A 225 -2.75 -13.70 -0.39
CA CYS A 225 -2.18 -14.42 -1.55
C CYS A 225 -0.78 -15.00 -1.29
N LYS A 226 0.04 -14.33 -0.47
CA LYS A 226 1.38 -14.76 -0.04
C LYS A 226 2.24 -15.37 -1.18
N PRO A 227 2.47 -14.66 -2.31
CA PRO A 227 3.10 -15.23 -3.51
C PRO A 227 4.54 -15.75 -3.30
N CYS A 228 5.20 -15.28 -2.25
CA CYS A 228 6.57 -15.67 -1.86
C CYS A 228 6.61 -16.93 -0.98
N ALA A 229 5.49 -17.29 -0.35
CA ALA A 229 5.36 -18.44 0.54
C ALA A 229 4.69 -19.62 -0.19
N LYS A 230 4.77 -20.82 0.40
CA LYS A 230 4.09 -22.02 -0.12
C LYS A 230 2.59 -22.06 0.21
N PHE A 231 2.15 -21.36 1.25
CA PHE A 231 0.77 -21.39 1.73
C PHE A 231 0.19 -19.97 1.78
N GLY A 232 -1.02 -19.81 1.25
CA GLY A 232 -1.84 -18.61 1.30
C GLY A 232 -3.30 -18.99 1.51
N ASP A 233 -4.15 -17.99 1.77
CA ASP A 233 -5.57 -18.19 2.07
C ASP A 233 -6.40 -18.40 0.80
N TYR A 234 -5.81 -18.14 -0.37
CA TYR A 234 -6.42 -18.25 -1.68
C TYR A 234 -5.59 -19.14 -2.61
N SER A 235 -6.19 -19.59 -3.71
CA SER A 235 -5.46 -20.37 -4.72
C SER A 235 -4.35 -19.52 -5.35
N VAL A 236 -3.12 -20.05 -5.30
CA VAL A 236 -1.92 -19.40 -5.85
C VAL A 236 -2.14 -19.02 -7.32
N GLU A 237 -2.75 -19.91 -8.11
CA GLU A 237 -3.05 -19.64 -9.52
C GLU A 237 -3.93 -18.39 -9.72
N ARG A 238 -5.02 -18.24 -8.96
CA ARG A 238 -5.90 -17.06 -9.05
C ARG A 238 -5.14 -15.82 -8.61
N CYS A 239 -4.41 -15.90 -7.50
CA CYS A 239 -3.60 -14.79 -7.00
C CYS A 239 -2.61 -14.28 -8.05
N LEU A 240 -1.76 -15.16 -8.58
CA LEU A 240 -0.75 -14.81 -9.57
C LEU A 240 -1.38 -14.22 -10.85
N LYS A 241 -2.43 -14.84 -11.37
CA LYS A 241 -3.18 -14.35 -12.54
C LYS A 241 -3.77 -12.96 -12.30
N GLN A 242 -4.30 -12.70 -11.11
CA GLN A 242 -4.92 -11.40 -10.80
C GLN A 242 -3.89 -10.34 -10.44
N MET A 243 -2.73 -10.71 -9.88
CA MET A 243 -1.56 -9.83 -9.74
C MET A 243 -1.02 -9.41 -11.10
N ASP A 244 -0.98 -10.33 -12.09
CA ASP A 244 -0.63 -9.99 -13.46
C ASP A 244 -1.58 -8.95 -14.06
N ARG A 245 -2.89 -9.12 -13.83
CA ARG A 245 -3.92 -8.18 -14.28
C ARG A 245 -3.80 -6.82 -13.60
N ALA A 246 -3.63 -6.77 -12.28
CA ALA A 246 -3.42 -5.52 -11.54
C ALA A 246 -2.14 -4.81 -11.98
N PHE A 247 -1.05 -5.55 -12.21
CA PHE A 247 0.18 -5.00 -12.78
C PHE A 247 -0.10 -4.33 -14.12
N ASN A 248 -0.71 -5.06 -15.07
CA ASN A 248 -0.96 -4.54 -16.41
C ASN A 248 -1.99 -3.39 -16.40
N PHE A 249 -2.92 -3.37 -15.44
CA PHE A 249 -3.89 -2.29 -15.25
C PHE A 249 -3.20 -0.98 -14.87
N GLY A 250 -2.26 -1.02 -13.93
CA GLY A 250 -1.38 0.11 -13.60
C GLY A 250 -0.37 0.44 -14.71
N ASP A 251 0.31 -0.57 -15.27
CA ASP A 251 1.37 -0.40 -16.28
C ASP A 251 0.81 0.15 -17.60
N ASN A 252 -0.45 -0.12 -17.95
CA ASN A 252 -1.10 0.52 -19.09
C ASN A 252 -1.10 2.04 -19.00
N GLN A 253 -1.34 2.62 -17.82
CA GLN A 253 -1.33 4.06 -17.60
C GLN A 253 0.09 4.64 -17.81
N ILE A 254 1.12 3.86 -17.48
CA ILE A 254 2.52 4.22 -17.75
C ILE A 254 2.86 4.12 -19.23
N LEU A 255 2.49 3.01 -19.88
CA LEU A 255 2.80 2.75 -21.29
C LEU A 255 2.09 3.72 -22.24
N GLN A 256 0.88 4.19 -21.88
CA GLN A 256 0.10 5.12 -22.70
C GLN A 256 0.83 6.45 -22.92
N MET A 257 1.57 6.95 -21.93
CA MET A 257 2.46 8.11 -22.08
C MET A 257 3.40 7.94 -23.28
N TYR A 258 3.89 6.72 -23.50
CA TYR A 258 4.86 6.39 -24.54
C TYR A 258 4.25 5.77 -25.80
N GLY A 259 2.91 5.76 -25.93
CA GLY A 259 2.22 5.27 -27.13
C GLY A 259 2.05 3.76 -27.20
N PHE A 260 2.03 3.08 -26.05
CA PHE A 260 1.83 1.64 -25.94
C PHE A 260 0.72 1.28 -24.94
N THR A 261 0.22 0.06 -25.06
CA THR A 261 -0.67 -0.59 -24.08
C THR A 261 -0.46 -2.11 -24.15
N HIS A 262 -0.70 -2.83 -23.06
CA HIS A 262 -0.83 -4.27 -23.08
C HIS A 262 -1.93 -4.73 -24.06
N LYS A 263 -1.73 -5.89 -24.70
CA LYS A 263 -2.74 -6.47 -25.62
C LYS A 263 -4.06 -6.80 -24.92
N SER A 264 -3.97 -7.22 -23.67
CA SER A 264 -5.07 -7.40 -22.71
C SER A 264 -4.49 -7.40 -21.30
N LEU A 265 -5.32 -7.26 -20.26
CA LEU A 265 -4.84 -7.29 -18.87
C LEU A 265 -4.18 -8.62 -18.48
N GLY A 266 -4.43 -9.71 -19.22
CA GLY A 266 -3.75 -10.99 -19.01
C GLY A 266 -2.48 -11.20 -19.84
N SER A 267 -2.08 -10.23 -20.67
CA SER A 267 -0.98 -10.41 -21.63
C SER A 267 0.24 -9.57 -21.29
N ARG A 268 1.40 -10.21 -21.21
CA ARG A 268 2.69 -9.51 -21.11
C ARG A 268 3.10 -8.76 -22.39
N ARG A 269 2.43 -9.03 -23.52
CA ARG A 269 2.77 -8.39 -24.81
C ARG A 269 2.08 -7.04 -24.90
N VAL A 270 2.80 -6.05 -25.43
CA VAL A 270 2.26 -4.73 -25.72
C VAL A 270 1.93 -4.55 -27.20
N LYS A 271 1.10 -3.55 -27.51
CA LYS A 271 0.77 -3.05 -28.84
C LYS A 271 0.86 -1.52 -28.82
N ARG A 272 1.12 -0.92 -29.99
CA ARG A 272 1.11 0.52 -30.16
C ARG A 272 -0.32 1.06 -30.07
N THR A 273 -0.49 2.22 -29.46
CA THR A 273 -1.76 2.97 -29.43
C THR A 273 -1.81 4.06 -30.50
N ARG A 274 -0.65 4.43 -31.07
CA ARG A 274 -0.51 5.45 -32.12
C ARG A 274 0.66 5.15 -33.05
N ASN A 275 0.68 5.78 -34.23
CA ASN A 275 1.82 5.76 -35.15
C ASN A 275 2.99 6.59 -34.59
N GLU A 276 4.20 6.30 -35.07
CA GLU A 276 5.35 7.17 -34.81
C GLU A 276 5.18 8.53 -35.48
N THR A 277 5.77 9.55 -34.87
CA THR A 277 5.77 10.92 -35.38
C THR A 277 7.18 11.50 -35.28
N SER A 278 7.55 12.36 -36.23
CA SER A 278 8.76 13.18 -36.15
C SER A 278 8.64 14.33 -35.16
N ASN A 279 7.42 14.61 -34.66
CA ASN A 279 7.10 15.71 -33.76
C ASN A 279 6.61 15.19 -32.40
N PRO A 280 7.45 14.49 -31.61
CA PRO A 280 6.99 13.82 -30.39
C PRO A 280 6.50 14.78 -29.29
N LEU A 281 6.94 16.04 -29.30
CA LEU A 281 6.54 17.06 -28.32
C LEU A 281 5.15 17.66 -28.57
N GLU A 282 4.58 17.46 -29.76
CA GLU A 282 3.20 17.88 -30.06
C GLU A 282 2.17 16.87 -29.52
N VAL A 283 2.62 15.69 -29.09
CA VAL A 283 1.78 14.63 -28.54
C VAL A 283 1.75 14.75 -27.02
N ASN A 284 0.66 15.29 -26.50
CA ASN A 284 0.38 15.26 -25.07
C ASN A 284 -0.12 13.88 -24.66
N ASP A 285 0.30 13.40 -23.49
CA ASP A 285 -0.29 12.22 -22.90
C ASP A 285 -1.65 12.56 -22.26
N GLU A 286 -2.61 11.64 -22.33
CA GLU A 286 -4.01 11.89 -21.98
C GLU A 286 -4.22 12.30 -20.51
N LEU A 287 -3.34 11.84 -19.61
CA LEU A 287 -3.44 12.06 -18.18
C LEU A 287 -2.53 13.18 -17.67
N GLY A 288 -1.70 13.78 -18.54
CA GLY A 288 -0.73 14.82 -18.16
C GLY A 288 0.38 14.34 -17.21
N LEU A 289 0.71 13.05 -17.25
CA LEU A 289 1.68 12.38 -16.37
C LEU A 289 3.12 12.45 -16.90
N LEU A 290 3.38 12.87 -18.15
CA LEU A 290 4.76 13.10 -18.60
C LEU A 290 5.41 14.29 -17.88
N HIS A 291 4.62 15.34 -17.61
CA HIS A 291 5.07 16.58 -16.97
C HIS A 291 4.06 17.05 -15.90
N PRO A 292 3.80 16.26 -14.85
CA PRO A 292 2.75 16.56 -13.90
C PRO A 292 3.16 17.70 -12.95
N PRO A 293 2.20 18.46 -12.40
CA PRO A 293 2.49 19.55 -11.48
C PRO A 293 3.21 19.10 -10.21
N PHE A 294 3.07 17.82 -9.83
CA PHE A 294 3.71 17.20 -8.66
C PHE A 294 5.24 17.26 -8.72
N LYS A 295 5.82 17.38 -9.92
CA LYS A 295 7.27 17.44 -10.14
C LYS A 295 7.76 18.84 -10.51
N ALA A 296 6.88 19.85 -10.49
CA ALA A 296 7.26 21.20 -10.85
C ALA A 296 8.34 21.70 -9.88
N VAL A 297 9.55 21.94 -10.38
CA VAL A 297 10.60 22.63 -9.63
C VAL A 297 10.10 24.05 -9.41
N LYS A 298 9.88 24.45 -8.15
CA LYS A 298 9.62 25.85 -7.80
C LYS A 298 10.87 26.65 -8.17
N VAL A 299 10.85 27.30 -9.32
CA VAL A 299 11.87 28.29 -9.68
C VAL A 299 11.71 29.45 -8.70
N PRO A 300 12.75 29.87 -7.98
CA PRO A 300 12.66 31.05 -7.13
C PRO A 300 12.22 32.23 -7.99
N SER A 301 11.16 32.92 -7.59
CA SER A 301 10.82 34.20 -8.20
C SER A 301 12.02 35.13 -8.01
N SER A 302 12.65 35.49 -9.12
CA SER A 302 13.64 36.56 -9.15
C SER A 302 12.99 37.82 -8.57
N THR A 303 13.46 38.21 -7.39
CA THR A 303 13.17 39.52 -6.79
C THR A 303 14.08 40.58 -7.40
#